data_AF-A0AAJ3PMQ8-F1
#
_entry.id   AF-A0AAJ3PMQ8-F1
#
_cell.length_a   1.000
_cell.length_b   1.000
_cell.length_c   1.000
_cell.angle_alpha   90.00
_cell.angle_beta   90.00
_cell.angle_gamma   90.00
#
_symmetry.space_group_name_H-M   'P 1'
#
loop_
_entity.id
_entity.type
_entity.pdbx_description
1 polymer ?
#
loop_
_entity_poly.entity_id
_entity_poly.type
_entity_poly.pdbx_seq_one_letter_code
_entity_poly.pdbx_strand_id
1 'polypeptide(L)'
;MTRGRAPARGERGSGTVSVLGTAALGAGLLLAVAALGQASATGSRAAGAADLAALAASDARRGLSDHEPCVLAGRTAERNGAAVVACEVREDGTVRVAVELARAPLPAATADAVAGPPRSQAPGAASVAPPEDPPEAPPPEPSVEASAGTR
;
A
#
# COMPACT_ATOMS: atom_id res chain seq x y z
N MET A 1 -60.01 7.50 29.88
CA MET A 1 -59.62 7.03 28.53
C MET A 1 -58.46 6.03 28.69
N THR A 2 -58.78 4.75 28.88
CA THR A 2 -57.79 3.68 29.02
C THR A 2 -57.39 3.17 27.63
N ARG A 3 -56.16 3.47 27.19
CA ARG A 3 -55.60 2.90 25.96
C ARG A 3 -55.34 1.41 26.19
N GLY A 4 -56.10 0.56 25.50
CA GLY A 4 -55.84 -0.88 25.43
C GLY A 4 -54.47 -1.13 24.79
N ARG A 5 -53.57 -1.80 25.53
CA ARG A 5 -52.31 -2.29 24.99
C ARG A 5 -52.61 -3.53 24.16
N ALA A 6 -52.31 -3.48 22.86
CA ALA A 6 -52.43 -4.66 22.00
C ALA A 6 -51.48 -5.77 22.49
N PRO A 7 -51.87 -7.05 22.42
CA PRO A 7 -51.01 -8.15 22.80
C PRO A 7 -49.77 -8.16 21.89
N ALA A 8 -48.58 -8.20 22.51
CA ALA A 8 -47.33 -8.41 21.78
C ALA A 8 -47.42 -9.79 21.11
N ARG A 9 -47.61 -9.81 19.78
CA ARG A 9 -47.47 -11.03 18.98
C ARG A 9 -46.08 -11.60 19.24
N GLY A 10 -46.01 -12.87 19.61
CA GLY A 10 -44.76 -13.51 19.96
C GLY A 10 -43.77 -13.50 18.79
N GLU A 11 -42.69 -12.75 18.95
CA GLU A 11 -41.48 -12.76 18.09
C GLU A 11 -40.73 -14.09 18.27
N ARG A 12 -41.36 -15.22 17.92
CA ARG A 12 -40.70 -16.52 17.90
C ARG A 12 -40.09 -16.75 16.52
N GLY A 13 -38.89 -16.20 16.33
CA GLY A 13 -38.00 -16.54 15.21
C GLY A 13 -37.29 -15.35 14.54
N SER A 14 -37.88 -14.15 14.53
CA SER A 14 -37.28 -12.99 13.84
C SER A 14 -35.98 -12.52 14.49
N GLY A 15 -35.92 -12.53 15.83
CA GLY A 15 -34.73 -12.10 16.57
C GLY A 15 -33.51 -12.98 16.30
N THR A 16 -33.67 -14.30 16.32
CA THR A 16 -32.57 -15.24 16.05
C THR A 16 -32.10 -15.17 14.60
N VAL A 17 -33.03 -15.04 13.64
CA VAL A 17 -32.67 -14.90 12.22
C VAL A 17 -31.94 -13.58 11.97
N SER A 18 -32.38 -12.48 12.59
CA SER A 18 -31.72 -11.17 12.46
C SER A 18 -30.31 -11.17 13.06
N VAL A 19 -30.14 -11.79 14.24
CA VAL A 19 -28.83 -11.96 14.88
C VAL A 19 -27.92 -12.83 14.02
N LEU A 20 -28.42 -13.96 13.51
CA LEU A 20 -27.64 -14.85 12.66
C LEU A 20 -27.25 -14.18 11.34
N GLY A 21 -28.16 -13.43 10.73
CA GLY A 21 -27.88 -12.64 9.52
C GLY A 21 -26.81 -11.59 9.76
N THR A 22 -26.92 -10.83 10.86
CA THR A 22 -25.93 -9.81 11.23
C THR A 22 -24.56 -10.43 11.53
N ALA A 23 -24.54 -11.54 12.27
CA ALA A 23 -23.32 -12.28 12.57
C ALA A 23 -22.67 -12.84 11.30
N ALA A 24 -23.46 -13.41 10.39
CA ALA A 24 -22.98 -13.92 9.11
C ALA A 24 -22.43 -12.80 8.21
N LEU A 25 -23.11 -11.64 8.16
CA LEU A 25 -22.62 -10.46 7.44
C LEU A 25 -21.30 -9.94 8.03
N GLY A 26 -21.22 -9.82 9.35
CA GLY A 26 -19.99 -9.40 10.04
C GLY A 26 -18.83 -10.36 9.78
N ALA A 27 -19.08 -11.67 9.92
CA ALA A 27 -18.09 -12.69 9.61
C ALA A 27 -17.66 -12.65 8.13
N GLY A 28 -18.62 -12.50 7.20
CA GLY A 28 -18.35 -12.36 5.77
C GLY A 28 -17.47 -11.15 5.46
N LEU A 29 -17.73 -10.00 6.08
CA LEU A 29 -16.93 -8.79 5.90
C LEU A 29 -15.49 -8.97 6.42
N LEU A 30 -15.34 -9.58 7.60
CA LEU A 30 -14.01 -9.87 8.16
C LEU A 30 -13.20 -10.81 7.26
N LEU A 31 -13.84 -11.87 6.74
CA LEU A 31 -13.21 -12.79 5.79
C LEU A 31 -12.82 -12.09 4.49
N ALA A 32 -13.68 -11.21 3.97
CA ALA A 32 -13.39 -10.44 2.77
C ALA A 32 -12.18 -9.51 2.96
N VAL A 33 -12.13 -8.77 4.07
CA VAL A 33 -10.99 -7.90 4.42
C VAL A 33 -9.72 -8.71 4.60
N ALA A 34 -9.79 -9.85 5.29
CA ALA A 34 -8.63 -10.74 5.47
C ALA A 34 -8.11 -11.26 4.12
N ALA A 35 -8.99 -11.70 3.22
CA ALA A 35 -8.62 -12.16 1.88
C ALA A 35 -7.95 -11.05 1.06
N LEU A 36 -8.49 -9.82 1.11
CA LEU A 36 -7.91 -8.67 0.43
C LEU A 36 -6.54 -8.30 1.00
N GLY A 37 -6.40 -8.35 2.33
CA GLY A 37 -5.13 -8.13 3.03
C GLY A 37 -4.08 -9.19 2.69
N GLN A 38 -4.46 -10.45 2.50
CA GLN A 38 -3.52 -11.48 2.03
C GLN A 38 -3.05 -11.20 0.60
N ALA A 39 -3.96 -10.83 -0.30
CA ALA A 39 -3.62 -10.51 -1.68
C ALA A 39 -2.68 -9.28 -1.79
N SER A 40 -2.95 -8.22 -1.01
CA SER A 40 -2.08 -7.05 -0.98
C SER A 40 -0.71 -7.37 -0.38
N ALA A 41 -0.66 -8.11 0.73
CA ALA A 41 0.60 -8.51 1.36
C ALA A 41 1.49 -9.36 0.45
N THR A 42 0.93 -10.25 -0.37
CA THR A 42 1.71 -11.02 -1.35
C THR A 42 2.30 -10.14 -2.44
N GLY A 43 1.53 -9.16 -2.95
CA GLY A 43 2.01 -8.22 -3.95
C GLY A 43 3.13 -7.33 -3.39
N SER A 44 2.94 -6.76 -2.21
CA SER A 44 3.95 -5.90 -1.56
C SER A 44 5.24 -6.67 -1.22
N ARG A 45 5.15 -7.95 -0.88
CA ARG A 45 6.34 -8.80 -0.66
C ARG A 45 7.10 -9.06 -1.95
N ALA A 46 6.41 -9.36 -3.04
CA ALA A 46 7.05 -9.55 -4.34
C ALA A 46 7.75 -8.26 -4.79
N ALA A 47 7.10 -7.11 -4.65
CA ALA A 47 7.68 -5.80 -4.95
C ALA A 47 8.95 -5.53 -4.12
N GLY A 48 8.87 -5.70 -2.80
CA GLY A 48 10.05 -5.50 -1.93
C GLY A 48 11.21 -6.45 -2.24
N ALA A 49 10.93 -7.70 -2.61
CA ALA A 49 11.97 -8.63 -3.06
C ALA A 49 12.62 -8.18 -4.38
N ALA A 50 11.83 -7.68 -5.33
CA ALA A 50 12.33 -7.11 -6.58
C ALA A 50 13.22 -5.90 -6.33
N ASP A 51 12.78 -4.97 -5.47
CA ASP A 51 13.51 -3.74 -5.15
C ASP A 51 14.88 -4.04 -4.51
N LEU A 52 14.92 -4.94 -3.52
CA LEU A 52 16.16 -5.36 -2.89
C LEU A 52 17.10 -6.07 -3.87
N ALA A 53 16.56 -6.92 -4.75
CA ALA A 53 17.35 -7.60 -5.77
C ALA A 53 17.93 -6.61 -6.81
N ALA A 54 17.13 -5.61 -7.24
CA ALA A 54 17.57 -4.58 -8.17
C ALA A 54 18.66 -3.67 -7.55
N LEU A 55 18.49 -3.25 -6.30
CA LEU A 55 19.49 -2.47 -5.57
C LEU A 55 20.80 -3.25 -5.41
N ALA A 56 20.72 -4.52 -4.99
CA ALA A 56 21.91 -5.36 -4.85
C ALA A 56 22.65 -5.52 -6.19
N ALA A 57 21.92 -5.70 -7.30
CA ALA A 57 22.52 -5.76 -8.62
C ALA A 57 23.17 -4.44 -9.04
N SER A 58 22.55 -3.30 -8.73
CA SER A 58 23.13 -1.98 -8.97
C SER A 58 24.40 -1.76 -8.14
N ASP A 59 24.44 -2.23 -6.90
CA ASP A 59 25.61 -2.12 -6.03
C ASP A 59 26.77 -3.00 -6.52
N ALA A 60 26.47 -4.22 -6.98
CA ALA A 60 27.44 -5.06 -7.67
C ALA A 60 28.02 -4.39 -8.92
N ARG A 61 27.17 -3.76 -9.75
CA ARG A 61 27.63 -2.99 -10.91
C ARG A 61 28.53 -1.83 -10.55
N ARG A 62 28.28 -1.17 -9.42
CA ARG A 62 29.09 -0.07 -8.89
C ARG A 62 30.39 -0.56 -8.23
N GLY A 63 30.64 -1.87 -8.20
CA GLY A 63 31.82 -2.46 -7.58
C GLY A 63 31.79 -2.47 -6.05
N LEU A 64 30.61 -2.31 -5.43
CA LEU A 64 30.46 -2.47 -3.98
C LEU A 64 30.45 -3.95 -3.54
N SER A 65 30.42 -4.88 -4.51
CA SER A 65 30.53 -6.31 -4.27
C SER A 65 31.34 -6.98 -5.37
N ASP A 66 32.05 -8.06 -5.05
CA ASP A 66 32.85 -8.84 -6.01
C ASP A 66 32.02 -9.79 -6.90
N HIS A 67 30.69 -9.76 -6.78
CA HIS A 67 29.81 -10.69 -7.48
C HIS A 67 29.23 -10.09 -8.76
N GLU A 68 28.96 -10.96 -9.74
CA GLU A 68 28.22 -10.58 -10.94
C GLU A 68 26.81 -10.08 -10.56
N PRO A 69 26.31 -8.96 -11.12
CA PRO A 69 25.07 -8.30 -10.72
C PRO A 69 23.85 -9.22 -10.65
N CYS A 70 23.63 -10.04 -11.69
CA CYS A 70 22.48 -10.94 -11.74
C CYS A 70 22.62 -12.13 -10.76
N VAL A 71 23.84 -12.54 -10.43
CA VAL A 71 24.08 -13.58 -9.44
C VAL A 71 23.76 -13.04 -8.04
N LEU A 72 24.15 -11.80 -7.75
CA LEU A 72 23.81 -11.18 -6.47
C LEU A 72 22.29 -10.91 -6.37
N ALA A 73 21.65 -10.46 -7.45
CA ALA A 73 20.19 -10.33 -7.52
C ALA A 73 19.47 -11.64 -7.18
N GLY A 74 19.90 -12.75 -7.78
CA GLY A 74 19.35 -14.09 -7.53
C GLY A 74 19.42 -14.47 -6.06
N ARG A 75 20.61 -14.36 -5.45
CA ARG A 75 20.78 -14.68 -4.02
C ARG A 75 19.97 -13.78 -3.10
N THR A 76 19.80 -12.50 -3.45
CA THR A 76 18.97 -11.58 -2.68
C THR A 76 17.49 -11.92 -2.82
N ALA A 77 17.02 -12.26 -4.02
CA ALA A 77 15.64 -12.69 -4.24
C ALA A 77 15.34 -13.98 -3.46
N GLU A 78 16.22 -14.99 -3.53
CA GLU A 78 16.07 -16.27 -2.83
C GLU A 78 15.96 -16.08 -1.32
N ARG A 79 16.80 -15.20 -0.74
CA ARG A 79 16.73 -14.84 0.69
C ARG A 79 15.40 -14.18 1.08
N ASN A 80 14.74 -13.53 0.13
CA ASN A 80 13.41 -12.93 0.30
C ASN A 80 12.27 -13.88 -0.14
N GLY A 81 12.56 -15.15 -0.42
CA GLY A 81 11.59 -16.16 -0.81
C GLY A 81 11.09 -16.05 -2.24
N ALA A 82 11.71 -15.22 -3.07
CA ALA A 82 11.37 -15.05 -4.49
C ALA A 82 12.46 -15.65 -5.38
N ALA A 83 12.12 -15.94 -6.64
CA ALA A 83 13.05 -16.37 -7.67
C ALA A 83 13.18 -15.28 -8.74
N VAL A 84 14.39 -15.02 -9.22
CA VAL A 84 14.59 -14.10 -10.36
C VAL A 84 14.14 -14.80 -11.64
N VAL A 85 13.22 -14.20 -12.37
CA VAL A 85 12.73 -14.68 -13.68
C VAL A 85 13.34 -13.92 -14.85
N ALA A 86 13.77 -12.67 -14.63
CA ALA A 86 14.54 -11.90 -15.60
C ALA A 86 15.52 -10.94 -14.88
N CYS A 87 16.71 -10.80 -15.44
CA CYS A 87 17.69 -9.82 -15.01
C CYS A 87 18.33 -9.19 -16.25
N GLU A 88 18.15 -7.88 -16.40
CA GLU A 88 18.71 -7.10 -17.50
C GLU A 88 19.59 -6.01 -16.93
N VAL A 89 20.85 -5.98 -17.36
CA VAL A 89 21.73 -4.86 -17.07
C VAL A 89 21.95 -4.06 -18.33
N ARG A 90 21.67 -2.76 -18.26
CA ARG A 90 21.79 -1.83 -19.38
C ARG A 90 23.11 -1.06 -19.33
N GLU A 91 23.51 -0.56 -20.50
CA GLU A 91 24.73 0.24 -20.68
C GLU A 91 24.67 1.58 -19.95
N ASP A 92 23.47 2.13 -19.72
CA ASP A 92 23.23 3.37 -18.96
C ASP A 92 23.42 3.21 -17.45
N GLY A 93 23.82 2.01 -17.00
CA GLY A 93 24.02 1.69 -15.59
C GLY A 93 22.72 1.35 -14.85
N THR A 94 21.58 1.26 -15.54
CA THR A 94 20.34 0.76 -14.95
C THR A 94 20.30 -0.77 -14.97
N VAL A 95 19.72 -1.36 -13.92
CA VAL A 95 19.48 -2.79 -13.78
C VAL A 95 17.99 -2.99 -13.57
N ARG A 96 17.34 -3.81 -14.40
CA ARG A 96 15.97 -4.27 -14.22
C ARG A 96 15.98 -5.71 -13.74
N VAL A 97 15.27 -5.99 -12.66
CA VAL A 97 15.10 -7.33 -12.12
C VAL A 97 13.62 -7.63 -12.02
N ALA A 98 13.18 -8.76 -12.57
CA ALA A 98 11.85 -9.29 -12.38
C ALA A 98 11.95 -10.55 -11.51
N VAL A 99 11.08 -10.65 -10.52
CA VAL A 99 11.02 -11.77 -9.59
C VAL A 99 9.62 -12.38 -9.57
N GLU A 100 9.57 -13.64 -9.16
CA GLU A 100 8.35 -14.39 -8.92
C GLU A 100 8.35 -14.94 -7.50
N LEU A 101 7.27 -14.68 -6.76
CA LEU A 101 7.03 -15.19 -5.42
C LEU A 101 5.90 -16.21 -5.47
N ALA A 102 6.26 -17.49 -5.41
CA ALA A 102 5.29 -18.58 -5.32
C ALA A 102 4.77 -18.71 -3.88
N ARG A 103 3.43 -18.73 -3.71
CA ARG A 103 2.80 -18.96 -2.40
C ARG A 103 1.60 -19.88 -2.52
N ALA A 104 1.84 -21.19 -2.55
CA ALA A 104 0.77 -22.18 -2.59
C ALA A 104 -0.19 -22.00 -1.38
N PRO A 105 -1.52 -22.07 -1.58
CA PRO A 105 -2.26 -22.43 -2.81
C PRO A 105 -2.60 -21.25 -3.73
N LEU A 106 -2.11 -20.03 -3.45
CA LEU A 106 -2.39 -18.85 -4.25
C LEU A 106 -1.54 -18.83 -5.54
N PRO A 107 -2.01 -18.13 -6.59
CA PRO A 107 -1.19 -17.85 -7.78
C PRO A 107 0.14 -17.17 -7.40
N ALA A 108 1.18 -17.43 -8.19
CA ALA A 108 2.45 -16.75 -8.02
C ALA A 108 2.30 -15.24 -8.27
N ALA A 109 2.97 -14.44 -7.43
CA ALA A 109 2.99 -12.99 -7.58
C ALA A 109 4.29 -12.59 -8.27
N THR A 110 4.18 -11.89 -9.40
CA THR A 110 5.32 -11.34 -10.13
C THR A 110 5.49 -9.86 -9.83
N ALA A 111 6.73 -9.40 -9.71
CA ALA A 111 7.04 -7.99 -9.58
C ALA A 111 8.34 -7.66 -10.32
N ASP A 112 8.44 -6.45 -10.83
CA ASP A 112 9.64 -5.94 -11.46
C ASP A 112 10.09 -4.63 -10.83
N ALA A 113 11.40 -4.46 -10.71
CA ALA A 113 12.02 -3.27 -10.16
C ALA A 113 13.20 -2.82 -11.03
N VAL A 114 13.48 -1.52 -11.00
CA VAL A 114 14.59 -0.91 -11.72
C VAL A 114 15.42 -0.08 -10.75
N ALA A 115 16.72 -0.33 -10.70
CA ALA A 115 17.69 0.44 -9.94
C ALA A 115 18.78 0.99 -10.86
N GLY A 116 19.36 2.14 -10.55
CA GLY A 116 20.40 2.74 -11.37
C GLY A 116 20.71 4.18 -10.99
N PRO A 117 21.64 4.83 -11.69
CA PRO A 117 21.88 6.26 -11.53
C PRO A 117 20.58 7.06 -11.79
N PRO A 118 20.40 8.23 -11.15
CA PRO A 118 19.24 9.06 -11.39
C PRO A 118 19.17 9.36 -12.88
N ARG A 119 18.09 8.93 -13.53
CA ARG A 119 17.75 9.40 -14.88
C ARG A 119 17.73 10.92 -14.79
N SER A 120 18.57 11.60 -15.57
CA SER A 120 18.49 13.05 -15.71
C SER A 120 17.04 13.37 -16.06
N GLN A 121 16.29 13.91 -15.10
CA GLN A 121 14.85 14.03 -15.22
C GLN A 121 14.56 14.84 -16.49
N ALA A 122 13.93 14.21 -17.48
CA ALA A 122 13.24 14.96 -18.51
C ALA A 122 12.24 15.88 -17.78
N PRO A 123 12.17 17.18 -18.08
CA PRO A 123 11.23 18.09 -17.42
C PRO A 123 9.80 17.58 -17.68
N GLY A 124 9.14 16.98 -16.69
CA GLY A 124 7.72 16.57 -16.84
C GLY A 124 7.25 15.29 -16.16
N ALA A 125 8.12 14.48 -15.54
CA ALA A 125 7.66 13.29 -14.81
C ALA A 125 7.28 13.64 -13.35
N ALA A 126 6.14 14.31 -13.21
CA ALA A 126 5.24 14.23 -12.06
C ALA A 126 5.89 14.07 -10.68
N SER A 127 6.33 15.19 -10.10
CA SER A 127 6.11 15.39 -8.67
C SER A 127 4.59 15.36 -8.46
N VAL A 128 4.06 14.23 -8.00
CA VAL A 128 2.85 14.29 -7.18
C VAL A 128 3.28 15.10 -5.97
N ALA A 129 2.90 16.38 -5.95
CA ALA A 129 3.03 17.20 -4.77
C ALA A 129 2.40 16.44 -3.57
N PRO A 130 2.98 16.52 -2.37
CA PRO A 130 2.25 16.14 -1.15
C PRO A 130 0.86 16.78 -1.17
N PRO A 131 -0.19 16.17 -0.58
CA PRO A 131 -1.47 16.87 -0.44
C PRO A 131 -1.19 18.22 0.22
N GLU A 132 -1.44 19.31 -0.50
CA GLU A 132 -1.37 20.65 0.05
C GLU A 132 -2.39 20.72 1.19
N ASP A 133 -1.92 21.08 2.39
CA ASP A 133 -2.82 21.46 3.48
C ASP A 133 -3.78 22.53 2.95
N PRO A 134 -5.09 22.46 3.25
CA PRO A 134 -6.00 23.55 2.91
C PRO A 134 -5.48 24.85 3.53
N PRO A 135 -5.64 26.01 2.87
CA PRO A 135 -5.15 27.26 3.40
C PRO A 135 -5.74 27.50 4.79
N GLU A 136 -4.87 27.47 5.80
CA GLU A 136 -5.15 27.92 7.17
C GLU A 136 -5.79 29.31 7.07
N ALA A 137 -6.98 29.45 7.65
CA ALA A 137 -7.71 30.71 7.63
C ALA A 137 -6.84 31.83 8.22
N PRO A 138 -6.87 33.06 7.66
CA PRO A 138 -6.10 34.16 8.22
C PRO A 138 -6.49 34.37 9.70
N PRO A 139 -5.52 34.69 10.58
CA PRO A 139 -5.81 34.95 11.98
C PRO A 139 -6.84 36.08 12.09
N PRO A 140 -7.75 36.05 13.10
CA PRO A 140 -8.71 37.12 13.30
C PRO A 140 -7.97 38.44 13.46
N GLU A 141 -8.31 39.42 12.62
CA GLU A 141 -7.78 40.78 12.70
C GLU A 141 -8.06 41.33 14.12
N PRO A 142 -7.09 42.02 14.75
CA PRO A 142 -7.34 42.66 16.03
C PRO A 142 -8.43 43.71 15.82
N SER A 143 -9.55 43.53 16.52
CA SER A 143 -10.61 44.52 16.64
C SER A 143 -10.01 45.83 17.15
N VAL A 144 -9.75 46.77 16.24
CA VAL A 144 -9.40 48.14 16.59
C VAL A 144 -10.68 48.82 17.06
N GLU A 145 -11.06 48.53 18.31
CA GLU A 145 -11.89 49.41 19.12
C GLU A 145 -10.99 50.58 19.57
N ALA A 146 -10.97 51.64 18.77
CA ALA A 146 -10.62 52.98 19.24
C ALA A 146 -11.89 53.82 19.19
N SER A 147 -12.77 53.53 20.15
CA SER A 147 -13.86 54.41 20.57
C SER A 147 -13.29 55.65 21.26
N ALA A 148 -13.78 56.81 20.80
CA ALA A 148 -14.13 58.00 21.59
C ALA A 148 -13.07 58.75 22.43
N GLY A 149 -12.96 60.06 22.17
CA GLY A 149 -12.40 61.09 23.05
C GLY A 149 -12.04 62.36 22.24
N THR A 150 -12.99 63.23 21.91
CA THR A 150 -13.47 64.39 22.70
C THR A 150 -12.40 65.47 22.94
N ARG A 151 -12.62 66.61 22.27
CA ARG A 151 -12.23 68.02 22.55
C ARG A 151 -10.96 68.32 23.32
#